data_AF-A0A1Q6PU08-F1
#
_entry.id   AF-A0A1Q6PU08-F1
#
_cell.length_a   1.000
_cell.length_b   1.000
_cell.length_c   1.000
_cell.angle_alpha   90.00
_cell.angle_beta   90.00
_cell.angle_gamma   90.00
#
_symmetry.space_group_name_H-M   'P 1'
#
loop_
_entity.id
_entity.type
_entity.pdbx_description
1 polymer ?
#
loop_
_entity_poly.entity_id
_entity_poly.type
_entity_poly.pdbx_seq_one_letter_code
_entity_poly.pdbx_strand_id
1 'polypeptide(L)' 'MNQNEKKCWKINIENAAAEAMAKAGAEVVKSVFRRYDAQSLYDLNPCYYSEVFADLRQIIND' A
#
# COMPACT_ATOMS: atom_id res chain seq x y z
N MET A 1 9.34 10.36 10.57
CA MET A 1 7.93 10.64 10.23
C MET A 1 7.14 10.93 11.50
N ASN A 2 6.43 12.05 11.54
CA ASN A 2 5.54 12.41 12.65
C ASN A 2 4.17 11.70 12.53
N GLN A 3 3.33 11.84 13.55
CA GLN A 3 2.03 11.14 13.60
C GLN A 3 1.05 11.60 12.51
N ASN A 4 1.08 12.89 12.12
CA ASN A 4 0.20 13.40 11.07
C ASN A 4 0.62 12.89 9.70
N GLU A 5 1.92 12.93 9.38
CA GLU A 5 2.46 12.33 8.16
C GLU A 5 2.12 10.85 8.08
N LYS A 6 2.27 10.10 9.18
CA LYS A 6 1.93 8.67 9.23
C LYS A 6 0.46 8.42 8.90
N LYS A 7 -0.46 9.28 9.38
CA LYS A 7 -1.89 9.18 9.06
C LYS A 7 -2.16 9.48 7.59
N CYS A 8 -1.55 10.54 7.04
CA CYS A 8 -1.68 10.88 5.62
C CYS A 8 -1.23 9.73 4.72
N TRP A 9 -0.08 9.12 5.02
CA TRP A 9 0.40 7.96 4.28
C TRP A 9 -0.56 6.77 4.35
N LYS A 10 -1.11 6.47 5.53
CA LYS A 10 -2.07 5.38 5.67
C LYS A 10 -3.29 5.58 4.78
N ILE A 11 -3.88 6.78 4.80
CA ILE A 11 -5.04 7.12 3.97
C ILE A 11 -4.71 6.96 2.48
N ASN A 12 -3.54 7.46 2.05
CA ASN A 12 -3.11 7.34 0.66
C ASN A 12 -2.94 5.88 0.22
N ILE A 13 -2.33 5.05 1.08
CA ILE A 13 -2.13 3.63 0.79
C ILE A 13 -3.45 2.86 0.81
N GLU A 14 -4.37 3.15 1.73
CA GLU A 14 -5.72 2.54 1.76
C GLU A 14 -6.47 2.84 0.47
N ASN A 15 -6.46 4.10 0.02
CA ASN A 15 -7.10 4.49 -1.24
C ASN A 15 -6.47 3.79 -2.45
N ALA A 16 -5.14 3.78 -2.55
CA ALA A 16 -4.45 3.10 -3.65
C ALA A 16 -4.66 1.57 -3.62
N ALA A 17 -4.69 0.96 -2.43
CA ALA A 17 -4.94 -0.47 -2.30
C ALA A 17 -6.37 -0.84 -2.72
N ALA A 18 -7.36 -0.01 -2.38
CA ALA A 18 -8.75 -0.21 -2.82
C ALA A 18 -8.89 -0.11 -4.34
N GLU A 19 -8.25 0.89 -4.96
CA GLU A 19 -8.25 1.08 -6.41
C GLU A 19 -7.51 -0.06 -7.14
N ALA A 20 -6.32 -0.43 -6.66
CA ALA A 20 -5.56 -1.56 -7.19
C ALA A 20 -6.32 -2.90 -7.02
N MET A 21 -7.04 -3.09 -5.91
CA MET A 21 -7.85 -4.28 -5.68
C MET A 21 -9.03 -4.37 -6.65
N ALA A 22 -9.69 -3.25 -6.95
CA ALA A 22 -10.74 -3.22 -7.95
C ALA A 22 -10.22 -3.55 -9.36
N LYS A 23 -8.98 -3.18 -9.67
CA LYS A 23 -8.37 -3.40 -11.00
C LYS A 23 -7.75 -4.77 -11.18
N ALA A 24 -6.97 -5.25 -10.21
CA ALA A 24 -6.12 -6.44 -10.32
C ALA A 24 -6.49 -7.56 -9.33
N GLY A 25 -7.44 -7.34 -8.43
CA GLY A 25 -7.88 -8.30 -7.44
C GLY A 25 -7.05 -8.31 -6.16
N ALA A 26 -7.64 -8.90 -5.11
CA ALA A 26 -7.09 -8.86 -3.76
C ALA A 26 -5.77 -9.61 -3.58
N GLU A 27 -5.55 -10.73 -4.28
CA GLU A 27 -4.31 -11.50 -4.15
C GLU A 27 -3.10 -10.74 -4.72
N VAL A 28 -3.28 -9.96 -5.79
CA VAL A 28 -2.23 -9.08 -6.33
C VAL A 28 -1.86 -8.02 -5.30
N VAL A 29 -2.84 -7.34 -4.71
CA VAL A 29 -2.60 -6.34 -3.66
C VAL A 29 -1.92 -6.94 -2.42
N LYS A 30 -2.35 -8.13 -1.97
CA LYS A 30 -1.68 -8.83 -0.86
C LYS A 30 -0.23 -9.18 -1.19
N SER A 31 0.06 -9.55 -2.44
CA SER A 31 1.43 -9.85 -2.86
C SER A 31 2.35 -8.63 -2.73
N VAL A 32 1.84 -7.41 -2.96
CA VAL A 32 2.59 -6.17 -2.73
C VAL A 32 3.04 -6.08 -1.28
N PHE A 33 2.11 -6.20 -0.31
CA PHE A 33 2.44 -6.14 1.12
C PHE A 33 3.42 -7.24 1.54
N ARG A 34 3.25 -8.47 1.02
CA ARG A 34 4.12 -9.60 1.37
C ARG A 34 5.57 -9.42 0.94
N ARG A 35 5.86 -8.61 -0.10
CA ARG A 35 7.25 -8.27 -0.48
C ARG A 35 7.98 -7.45 0.59
N TYR A 36 7.24 -6.81 1.49
CA TYR A 36 7.75 -5.98 2.57
C TYR A 36 7.48 -6.60 3.96
N ASP A 37 7.37 -7.93 4.00
CA ASP A 37 7.09 -8.72 5.21
C ASP A 37 5.81 -8.30 5.97
N ALA A 38 4.81 -7.81 5.23
CA ALA A 38 3.51 -7.40 5.77
C ALA A 38 2.35 -8.19 5.15
N GLN A 39 1.28 -8.40 5.91
CA GLN A 39 0.01 -8.95 5.43
C GLN A 39 -0.99 -7.85 5.04
N SER A 40 -0.80 -6.64 5.56
CA SER A 40 -1.66 -5.47 5.35
C SER A 40 -0.89 -4.16 5.58
N LEU A 41 -1.57 -3.04 5.43
CA LEU A 41 -1.02 -1.74 5.82
C LEU A 41 -0.80 -1.60 7.33
N TYR A 42 -1.55 -2.32 8.18
CA TYR A 42 -1.53 -2.10 9.62
C TYR A 42 -0.31 -2.70 10.31
N ASP A 43 0.27 -3.75 9.73
CA ASP A 43 1.53 -4.39 10.12
C ASP A 43 2.73 -3.96 9.27
N LEU A 44 2.51 -3.15 8.23
CA LEU A 44 3.57 -2.59 7.40
C LEU A 44 4.49 -1.66 8.19
N ASN A 45 5.82 -1.89 8.09
CA ASN A 45 6.80 -0.97 8.64
C ASN A 45 6.69 0.39 7.92
N PRO A 46 6.53 1.51 8.67
CA PRO A 46 6.42 2.83 8.06
C PRO A 46 7.57 3.26 7.14
N CYS A 47 8.75 2.61 7.22
CA CYS A 47 9.85 2.85 6.29
C CYS A 47 9.54 2.46 4.85
N TYR A 48 8.54 1.59 4.62
CA TYR A 48 8.18 1.08 3.28
C TYR A 48 6.91 1.72 2.69
N TYR A 49 6.37 2.76 3.34
CA TYR A 49 5.13 3.40 2.89
C TYR A 49 5.24 3.98 1.48
N SER A 50 6.36 4.61 1.15
CA SER A 50 6.60 5.18 -0.18
C SER A 50 6.64 4.11 -1.26
N GLU A 51 7.34 3.01 -1.00
CA GLU A 51 7.58 1.92 -1.94
C GLU A 51 6.30 1.12 -2.20
N VAL A 52 5.58 0.76 -1.13
CA VAL A 52 4.25 0.12 -1.25
C VAL A 52 3.28 1.02 -2.01
N PHE A 53 3.27 2.33 -1.72
CA PHE A 53 2.42 3.26 -2.45
C PHE A 53 2.78 3.32 -3.93
N ALA A 54 4.07 3.40 -4.27
CA ALA A 54 4.54 3.40 -5.66
C ALA A 54 4.16 2.11 -6.40
N ASP A 55 4.32 0.96 -5.78
CA ASP A 55 3.93 -0.33 -6.34
C ASP A 55 2.42 -0.43 -6.62
N LEU A 56 1.58 0.02 -5.68
CA LEU A 56 0.13 0.06 -5.87
C LEU A 56 -0.24 1.01 -7.01
N ARG A 57 0.42 2.17 -7.10
CA ARG A 57 0.24 3.12 -8.20
C ARG A 57 0.68 2.53 -9.54
N GLN A 58 1.72 1.71 -9.60
CA GLN A 58 2.12 1.05 -10.83
C GLN A 58 1.00 0.11 -11.32
N ILE A 59 0.44 -0.73 -10.45
CA ILE A 59 -0.70 -1.61 -10.78
C ILE A 59 -1.90 -0.81 -11.30
N ILE A 60 -2.20 0.34 -10.69
CA ILE A 60 -3.29 1.22 -11.11
C ILE A 60 -3.07 1.80 -12.51
N ASN A 61 -1.82 2.01 -12.93
CA ASN A 61 -1.50 2.66 -14.22
C ASN A 61 -1.15 1.68 -15.36
N ASP A 62 -0.98 0.38 -15.07
CA ASP A 62 -0.68 -0.68 -16.05
C ASP A 62 -1.88 -1.08 -16.93
#